data_AF-A0A0E3PIR5-F1
#
_entry.id   AF-A0A0E3PIR5-F1
#
_cell.length_a   1.000
_cell.length_b   1.000
_cell.length_c   1.000
_cell.angle_alpha   90.00
_cell.angle_beta   90.00
_cell.angle_gamma   90.00
#
_symmetry.space_group_name_H-M   'P 1'
#
loop_
_entity.id
_entity.type
_entity.pdbx_description
1 polymer ?
#
loop_
_entity_poly.entity_id
_entity_poly.type
_entity_poly.pdbx_seq_one_letter_code
_entity_poly.pdbx_strand_id
1 'polypeptide(L)'
;MIILVFALIISLLLWTYSPESSFLIILSKLVLYLSLIVLLLSHHPSTVAVMPEKIIVKRPIRKPVVIEKKDIIQISVTRNENRSLRWPTRLVFLVTLPIILLRTVERIVRDLQLEAAASASAKLSLFLSQSLTVTYLLVFFYYFELRAPYQQTLKVTTYSNLKLWIYTEKPEELTKLLNFGI
;
A
#
# COMPACT_ATOMS: atom_id res chain seq x y z
N MET A 1 5.05 -5.35 0.74
CA MET A 1 6.47 -5.63 0.43
C MET A 1 6.60 -6.88 -0.45
N ILE A 2 6.35 -8.10 0.03
CA ILE A 2 6.53 -9.34 -0.78
C ILE A 2 5.76 -9.31 -2.12
N ILE A 3 4.50 -8.86 -2.13
CA ILE A 3 3.67 -8.76 -3.36
C ILE A 3 4.28 -7.81 -4.39
N LEU A 4 4.83 -6.67 -3.95
CA LEU A 4 5.49 -5.70 -4.85
C LEU A 4 6.75 -6.28 -5.46
N VAL A 5 7.53 -7.04 -4.67
CA VAL A 5 8.75 -7.70 -5.16
C VAL A 5 8.41 -8.73 -6.23
N PHE A 6 7.43 -9.60 -5.98
CA PHE A 6 6.99 -10.57 -6.99
C PHE A 6 6.43 -9.90 -8.24
N ALA A 7 5.61 -8.85 -8.10
CA ALA A 7 5.10 -8.10 -9.23
C ALA A 7 6.22 -7.44 -10.05
N LEU A 8 7.26 -6.92 -9.38
CA LEU A 8 8.42 -6.33 -10.03
C LEU A 8 9.25 -7.38 -10.79
N ILE A 9 9.45 -8.57 -10.21
CA ILE A 9 10.11 -9.70 -10.89
C ILE A 9 9.31 -10.12 -12.13
N ILE A 10 8.00 -10.33 -12.00
CA ILE A 10 7.13 -10.72 -13.12
C ILE A 10 7.14 -9.64 -14.20
N SER A 11 7.05 -8.36 -13.83
CA SER A 11 7.12 -7.25 -14.77
C SER A 11 8.46 -7.19 -15.51
N LEU A 12 9.58 -7.41 -14.82
CA LEU A 12 10.91 -7.43 -15.44
C LEU A 12 11.04 -8.60 -16.42
N LEU A 13 10.59 -9.79 -16.04
CA LEU A 13 10.59 -10.96 -16.92
C LEU A 13 9.75 -10.70 -18.17
N LEU A 14 8.53 -10.19 -18.00
CA LEU A 14 7.66 -9.85 -19.13
C LEU A 14 8.27 -8.79 -20.04
N TRP A 15 9.04 -7.85 -19.49
CA TRP A 15 9.78 -6.86 -20.28
C TRP A 15 10.94 -7.51 -21.05
N THR A 16 11.81 -8.29 -20.40
CA THR A 16 13.02 -8.85 -21.05
C THR A 16 12.72 -9.84 -22.16
N TYR A 17 11.58 -10.54 -22.11
CA TYR A 17 11.17 -11.48 -23.15
C TYR A 17 10.26 -10.85 -24.22
N SER A 18 10.06 -9.53 -24.20
CA SER A 18 9.13 -8.86 -25.11
C SER A 18 9.83 -8.25 -26.33
N PRO A 19 9.31 -8.49 -27.55
CA PRO A 19 9.61 -7.66 -28.71
C PRO A 19 9.24 -6.18 -28.45
N GLU A 20 9.95 -5.24 -29.08
CA GLU A 20 9.87 -3.78 -28.84
C GLU A 20 8.47 -3.14 -29.01
N SER A 21 7.52 -3.83 -29.67
CA SER A 21 6.15 -3.35 -29.91
C SER A 21 5.06 -4.28 -29.37
N SER A 22 5.42 -5.25 -28.54
CA SER A 22 4.52 -6.34 -28.15
C SER A 22 3.58 -5.96 -27.00
N PHE A 23 2.38 -6.57 -27.01
CA PHE A 23 1.39 -6.57 -25.93
C PHE A 23 2.00 -6.89 -24.56
N LEU A 24 3.08 -7.67 -24.51
CA LEU A 24 3.79 -8.03 -23.29
C LEU A 24 4.37 -6.81 -22.54
N ILE A 25 4.74 -5.74 -23.25
CA ILE A 25 5.21 -4.48 -22.63
C ILE A 25 4.07 -3.79 -21.88
N ILE A 26 2.85 -3.83 -22.43
CA ILE A 26 1.68 -3.26 -21.76
C ILE A 26 1.32 -4.12 -20.55
N LEU A 27 1.32 -5.45 -20.73
CA LEU A 27 1.02 -6.39 -19.67
C LEU A 27 1.99 -6.25 -18.48
N SER A 28 3.29 -6.07 -18.73
CA SER A 28 4.29 -5.86 -17.67
C SER A 28 3.96 -4.63 -16.83
N LYS A 29 3.64 -3.51 -17.48
CA LYS A 29 3.22 -2.26 -16.80
C LYS A 29 1.93 -2.47 -16.00
N LEU A 30 0.94 -3.15 -16.57
CA LEU A 30 -0.32 -3.45 -15.88
C LEU A 30 -0.12 -4.31 -14.63
N VAL A 31 0.81 -5.26 -14.64
CA VAL A 31 1.17 -6.04 -13.44
C VAL A 31 1.64 -5.14 -12.30
N LEU A 32 2.42 -4.09 -12.60
CA LEU A 32 2.83 -3.11 -11.60
C LEU A 32 1.63 -2.31 -11.05
N TYR A 33 0.72 -1.85 -11.91
CA TYR A 33 -0.51 -1.19 -11.46
C TYR A 33 -1.41 -2.11 -10.62
N LEU A 34 -1.53 -3.38 -11.02
CA LEU A 34 -2.31 -4.36 -10.27
C LEU A 34 -1.72 -4.56 -8.87
N SER A 35 -0.39 -4.60 -8.74
CA SER A 35 0.28 -4.70 -7.44
C SER A 35 -0.02 -3.52 -6.52
N LEU A 36 -0.15 -2.30 -7.08
CA LEU A 36 -0.56 -1.10 -6.35
C LEU A 36 -2.01 -1.19 -5.88
N ILE A 37 -2.92 -1.67 -6.72
CA ILE A 37 -4.33 -1.89 -6.36
C ILE A 37 -4.42 -2.93 -5.22
N VAL A 38 -3.69 -4.03 -5.35
CA VAL A 38 -3.63 -5.05 -4.30
C VAL A 38 -3.04 -4.47 -3.01
N LEU A 39 -2.05 -3.59 -3.09
CA LEU A 39 -1.49 -2.90 -1.92
C LEU A 39 -2.54 -2.02 -1.23
N LEU A 40 -3.25 -1.18 -1.99
CA LEU A 40 -4.33 -0.31 -1.48
C LEU A 40 -5.40 -1.12 -0.74
N LEU A 41 -5.86 -2.21 -1.35
CA LEU A 41 -6.93 -3.03 -0.80
C LEU A 41 -6.47 -3.96 0.33
N SER A 42 -5.22 -4.44 0.29
CA SER A 42 -4.71 -5.36 1.32
C SER A 42 -4.36 -4.66 2.63
N HIS A 43 -4.00 -3.38 2.56
CA HIS A 43 -3.56 -2.63 3.72
C HIS A 43 -4.63 -1.76 4.38
N HIS A 44 -5.83 -1.71 3.80
CA HIS A 44 -6.98 -1.14 4.49
C HIS A 44 -7.31 -2.03 5.70
N PRO A 45 -7.12 -1.57 6.95
CA PRO A 45 -7.58 -2.33 8.09
C PRO A 45 -9.10 -2.38 7.99
N SER A 46 -9.65 -3.58 7.79
CA SER A 46 -11.08 -3.79 7.99
C SER A 46 -11.27 -3.98 9.48
N THR A 47 -12.35 -3.39 9.97
CA THR A 47 -12.85 -3.43 11.34
C THR A 47 -12.31 -4.60 12.17
N VAL A 48 -11.57 -4.28 13.23
CA VAL A 48 -11.17 -5.26 14.24
C VAL A 48 -12.39 -5.50 15.12
N ALA A 49 -12.94 -6.72 15.07
CA ALA A 49 -13.99 -7.14 15.98
C ALA A 49 -13.32 -7.86 17.17
N VAL A 50 -13.41 -7.24 18.35
CA VAL A 50 -12.91 -7.83 19.60
C VAL A 50 -14.06 -8.57 20.26
N MET A 51 -13.95 -9.90 20.36
CA MET A 51 -14.87 -10.75 21.11
C MET A 51 -14.22 -11.19 22.44
N PRO A 52 -15.00 -11.70 23.41
CA PRO A 52 -14.46 -12.13 24.71
C PRO A 52 -13.33 -13.16 24.60
N GLU A 53 -13.42 -14.09 23.64
CA GLU A 53 -12.47 -15.21 23.49
C GLU A 53 -11.43 -15.01 22.38
N LYS A 54 -11.75 -14.18 21.38
CA LYS A 54 -10.97 -14.06 20.15
C LYS A 54 -11.02 -12.65 19.55
N ILE A 55 -9.96 -12.31 18.83
CA ILE A 55 -9.88 -11.11 17.99
C ILE A 55 -10.06 -11.55 16.55
N ILE A 56 -11.03 -10.96 15.85
CA ILE A 56 -11.21 -11.17 14.41
C ILE A 56 -10.79 -9.91 13.68
N VAL A 57 -9.69 -10.00 12.95
CA VAL A 57 -9.26 -8.96 12.03
C VAL A 57 -9.83 -9.28 10.66
N LYS A 58 -10.92 -8.60 10.30
CA LYS A 58 -11.45 -8.68 8.94
C LYS A 58 -10.41 -8.05 8.00
N ARG A 59 -10.25 -8.66 6.82
CA ARG A 59 -9.38 -8.13 5.76
C ARG A 59 -10.21 -8.09 4.47
N PRO A 60 -10.03 -7.10 3.58
CA PRO A 60 -10.92 -6.95 2.43
C PRO A 60 -10.69 -8.07 1.38
N ILE A 61 -9.42 -8.42 1.16
CA ILE A 61 -9.01 -9.40 0.14
C ILE A 61 -8.65 -10.77 0.74
N ARG A 62 -8.21 -10.81 2.00
CA ARG A 62 -7.69 -12.03 2.64
C ARG A 62 -8.69 -12.61 3.62
N LYS A 63 -8.55 -13.92 3.89
CA LYS A 63 -9.28 -14.57 4.97
C LYS A 63 -9.11 -13.77 6.27
N PRO A 64 -10.20 -13.57 7.03
CA PRO A 64 -10.11 -12.90 8.31
C PRO A 64 -9.13 -13.64 9.20
N VAL A 65 -8.26 -12.90 9.88
CA VAL A 65 -7.32 -13.50 10.83
C VAL A 65 -8.02 -13.58 12.17
N VAL A 66 -8.27 -14.80 12.62
CA VAL A 66 -8.80 -15.10 13.95
C VAL A 66 -7.62 -15.36 14.86
N ILE A 67 -7.51 -14.60 15.94
CA ILE A 67 -6.49 -14.75 16.97
C ILE A 67 -7.23 -15.08 18.26
N GLU A 68 -7.00 -16.26 18.81
CA GLU A 68 -7.51 -16.59 20.14
C GLU A 68 -6.72 -15.82 21.20
N LYS A 69 -7.39 -15.31 22.23
CA LYS A 69 -6.71 -14.53 23.27
C LYS A 69 -5.64 -15.33 24.00
N LYS A 70 -5.87 -16.64 24.18
CA LYS A 70 -4.90 -17.58 24.76
C LYS A 70 -3.60 -17.69 23.96
N ASP A 71 -3.64 -17.39 22.66
CA ASP A 71 -2.47 -17.49 21.78
C ASP A 71 -1.63 -16.21 21.79
N ILE A 72 -2.06 -15.16 22.51
CA ILE A 72 -1.35 -13.89 22.61
C ILE A 72 -0.22 -14.03 23.63
N ILE A 73 1.02 -13.92 23.17
CA ILE A 73 2.20 -13.92 24.05
C ILE A 73 2.43 -12.52 24.63
N GLN A 74 2.36 -11.51 23.76
CA GLN A 74 2.74 -10.16 24.13
C GLN A 74 1.89 -9.13 23.39
N ILE A 75 1.44 -8.15 24.16
CA ILE A 75 0.83 -6.93 23.67
C ILE A 75 1.79 -5.79 24.02
N SER A 76 2.26 -5.06 23.02
CA SER A 76 3.05 -3.85 23.25
C SER A 76 2.40 -2.64 22.60
N VAL A 77 2.36 -1.54 23.35
CA VAL A 77 1.92 -0.24 22.83
C VAL A 77 3.18 0.51 22.39
N THR A 78 3.28 0.79 21.09
CA THR A 78 4.40 1.55 20.52
C THR A 78 3.90 2.87 19.97
N ARG A 79 4.70 3.93 20.14
CA ARG A 79 4.41 5.24 19.54
C ARG A 79 4.44 5.11 18.01
N ASN A 80 3.45 5.69 17.34
CA ASN A 80 3.41 5.68 15.88
C ASN A 80 4.38 6.74 15.33
N GLU A 81 5.51 6.31 14.79
CA GLU A 81 6.49 7.22 14.17
C GLU A 81 5.87 8.05 13.03
N ASN A 82 4.91 7.48 12.29
CA ASN A 82 4.21 8.18 11.21
C ASN A 82 3.45 9.43 11.72
N ARG A 83 3.04 9.45 12.99
CA ARG A 83 2.40 10.63 13.59
C ARG A 83 3.38 11.79 13.72
N SER A 84 4.61 11.51 14.13
CA SER A 84 5.66 12.54 14.31
C SER A 84 6.06 13.15 12.97
N LEU A 85 6.12 12.32 11.92
CA LEU A 85 6.46 12.75 10.57
C LEU A 85 5.27 13.32 9.79
N ARG A 86 4.06 13.36 10.37
CA ARG A 86 2.84 13.77 9.67
C ARG A 86 2.97 15.11 8.94
N TRP A 87 3.39 16.15 9.65
CA TRP A 87 3.51 17.49 9.08
C TRP A 87 4.67 17.63 8.09
N PRO A 88 5.90 17.17 8.41
CA PRO A 88 7.00 17.16 7.45
C PRO A 88 6.65 16.41 6.15
N THR A 89 6.11 15.21 6.26
CA THR A 89 5.73 14.39 5.10
C THR A 89 4.62 15.07 4.29
N ARG A 90 3.58 15.61 4.94
CA ARG A 90 2.53 16.39 4.24
C ARG A 90 3.08 17.57 3.47
N LEU A 91 4.00 18.34 4.05
CA LEU A 91 4.62 19.49 3.38
C LEU A 91 5.43 19.04 2.16
N VAL A 92 6.23 17.99 2.32
CA VAL A 92 7.01 17.41 1.21
C VAL A 92 6.08 16.97 0.08
N PHE A 93 5.01 16.22 0.37
CA PHE A 93 4.05 15.79 -0.66
C PHE A 93 3.28 16.97 -1.27
N LEU A 94 2.90 17.98 -0.49
CA LEU A 94 2.18 19.16 -0.97
C LEU A 94 2.99 19.97 -1.99
N VAL A 95 4.32 20.00 -1.85
CA VAL A 95 5.20 20.67 -2.82
C VAL A 95 5.58 19.75 -3.97
N THR A 96 6.02 18.51 -3.67
CA THR A 96 6.57 17.60 -4.68
C THR A 96 5.53 17.03 -5.62
N LEU A 97 4.34 16.69 -5.12
CA LEU A 97 3.29 16.04 -5.89
C LEU A 97 2.79 16.91 -7.06
N PRO A 98 2.43 18.20 -6.89
CA PRO A 98 2.02 19.03 -8.01
C PRO A 98 3.14 19.25 -9.03
N ILE A 99 4.40 19.41 -8.58
CA ILE A 99 5.55 19.57 -9.48
C ILE A 99 5.75 18.32 -10.33
N ILE A 100 5.74 17.13 -9.71
CA ILE A 100 5.92 15.86 -10.42
C ILE A 100 4.73 15.59 -11.34
N LEU A 101 3.51 15.90 -10.89
CA LEU A 101 2.31 15.75 -11.71
C LEU A 101 2.39 16.62 -12.97
N LEU A 102 2.70 17.92 -12.81
CA LEU A 102 2.82 18.86 -13.93
C LEU A 102 3.88 18.39 -14.94
N ARG A 103 5.08 18.07 -14.46
CA ARG A 103 6.17 17.55 -15.30
C ARG A 103 5.80 16.26 -16.02
N THR A 104 5.05 15.39 -15.36
CA THR A 104 4.59 14.12 -15.95
C THR A 104 3.57 14.37 -17.04
N VAL A 105 2.61 15.26 -16.82
CA VAL A 105 1.60 15.64 -17.83
C VAL A 105 2.28 16.30 -19.03
N GLU A 106 3.17 17.26 -18.81
CA GLU A 106 3.92 17.93 -19.89
C GLU A 106 4.72 16.92 -20.72
N ARG A 107 5.40 15.98 -20.05
CA ARG A 107 6.16 14.92 -20.73
C ARG A 107 5.25 14.00 -21.55
N ILE A 108 4.14 13.56 -20.97
CA ILE A 108 3.16 12.70 -21.65
C ILE A 108 2.61 13.42 -22.89
N VAL A 109 2.18 14.66 -22.76
CA VAL A 109 1.62 15.43 -23.88
C VAL A 109 2.66 15.61 -24.98
N ARG A 110 3.87 16.04 -24.63
CA ARG A 110 4.94 16.25 -25.60
C ARG A 110 5.32 14.96 -26.32
N ASP A 111 5.52 13.87 -25.59
CA ASP A 111 5.98 12.62 -26.18
C ASP A 111 4.86 11.95 -27.01
N LEU A 112 3.59 12.10 -26.62
CA LEU A 112 2.44 11.68 -27.44
C LEU A 112 2.27 12.50 -28.72
N GLN A 113 2.65 13.78 -28.71
CA GLN A 113 2.68 14.62 -29.91
C GLN A 113 3.81 14.23 -30.86
N LEU A 114 5.00 13.91 -30.33
CA LEU A 114 6.13 13.41 -31.12
C LEU A 114 5.82 12.05 -31.76
N GLU A 115 5.11 11.19 -31.04
CA GLU A 115 4.67 9.87 -31.49
C GLU A 115 3.24 9.90 -32.10
N ALA A 116 2.84 11.00 -32.74
CA ALA A 116 1.48 11.15 -33.27
C ALA A 116 1.09 10.03 -34.26
N ALA A 117 2.04 9.54 -35.07
CA ALA A 117 1.84 8.46 -36.02
C ALA A 117 1.95 7.05 -35.40
N ALA A 118 2.33 6.93 -34.13
CA ALA A 118 2.47 5.64 -33.47
C ALA A 118 1.11 4.97 -33.24
N SER A 119 1.14 3.64 -33.13
CA SER A 119 -0.06 2.84 -32.82
C SER A 119 -0.66 3.23 -31.46
N ALA A 120 -1.96 2.98 -31.29
CA ALA A 120 -2.63 3.20 -30.00
C ALA A 120 -1.97 2.40 -28.86
N SER A 121 -1.44 1.20 -29.16
CA SER A 121 -0.72 0.38 -28.18
C SER A 121 0.58 1.02 -27.71
N ALA A 122 1.35 1.65 -28.62
CA ALA A 122 2.57 2.37 -28.27
C ALA A 122 2.27 3.57 -27.38
N LYS A 123 1.26 4.37 -27.75
CA LYS A 123 0.78 5.52 -26.96
C LYS A 123 0.32 5.13 -25.56
N LEU A 124 -0.45 4.04 -25.44
CA LEU A 124 -0.89 3.51 -24.14
C LEU A 124 0.31 3.03 -23.31
N SER A 125 1.23 2.31 -23.93
CA SER A 125 2.46 1.84 -23.29
C SER A 125 3.28 3.00 -22.73
N LEU A 126 3.45 4.07 -23.51
CA LEU A 126 4.15 5.29 -23.10
C LEU A 126 3.43 5.95 -21.92
N PHE A 127 2.12 6.17 -22.02
CA PHE A 127 1.30 6.75 -20.97
C PHE A 127 1.41 5.98 -19.64
N LEU A 128 1.25 4.65 -19.69
CA LEU A 128 1.36 3.78 -18.51
C LEU A 128 2.75 3.83 -17.89
N SER A 129 3.81 3.94 -18.70
CA SER A 129 5.18 4.05 -18.19
C SER A 129 5.42 5.36 -17.45
N GLN A 130 4.97 6.47 -18.03
CA GLN A 130 5.26 7.80 -17.51
C GLN A 130 4.39 8.15 -16.30
N SER A 131 3.13 7.72 -16.30
CA SER A 131 2.21 7.94 -15.18
C SER A 131 2.46 6.99 -13.99
N LEU A 132 3.29 5.96 -14.13
CA LEU A 132 3.57 4.98 -13.08
C LEU A 132 4.16 5.64 -11.83
N THR A 133 5.13 6.53 -11.99
CA THR A 133 5.81 7.23 -10.89
C THR A 133 4.84 8.06 -10.06
N VAL A 134 3.98 8.85 -10.73
CA VAL A 134 2.94 9.65 -10.07
C VAL A 134 1.96 8.74 -9.32
N THR A 135 1.57 7.63 -9.94
CA THR A 135 0.65 6.66 -9.33
C THR A 135 1.25 6.06 -8.05
N TYR A 136 2.52 5.64 -8.08
CA TYR A 136 3.22 5.15 -6.88
C TYR A 136 3.22 6.20 -5.78
N LEU A 137 3.59 7.44 -6.09
CA LEU A 137 3.62 8.54 -5.11
C LEU A 137 2.26 8.79 -4.48
N LEU A 138 1.18 8.78 -5.27
CA LEU A 138 -0.19 8.93 -4.77
C LEU A 138 -0.58 7.80 -3.82
N VAL A 139 -0.27 6.55 -4.17
CA VAL A 139 -0.57 5.38 -3.32
C VAL A 139 0.20 5.46 -2.00
N PHE A 140 1.48 5.84 -2.04
CA PHE A 140 2.29 6.02 -0.83
C PHE A 140 1.78 7.16 0.05
N PHE A 141 1.41 8.29 -0.54
CA PHE A 141 0.83 9.42 0.17
C PHE A 141 -0.49 9.02 0.86
N TYR A 142 -1.39 8.37 0.13
CA TYR A 142 -2.65 7.88 0.66
C TYR A 142 -2.44 6.92 1.84
N TYR A 143 -1.53 5.97 1.68
CA TYR A 143 -1.20 5.01 2.72
C TYR A 143 -0.62 5.66 3.98
N PHE A 144 0.21 6.69 3.82
CA PHE A 144 0.72 7.49 4.92
C PHE A 144 -0.40 8.24 5.65
N GLU A 145 -1.29 8.90 4.90
CA GLU A 145 -2.44 9.64 5.43
C GLU A 145 -3.42 8.76 6.21
N LEU A 146 -3.58 7.48 5.84
CA LEU A 146 -4.38 6.54 6.62
C LEU A 146 -3.78 6.25 8.01
N ARG A 147 -2.46 6.33 8.17
CA ARG A 147 -1.75 5.92 9.42
C ARG A 147 -1.37 7.08 10.30
N ALA A 148 -1.09 8.23 9.71
CA ALA A 148 -0.66 9.43 10.40
C ALA A 148 -1.65 9.96 11.48
N PRO A 149 -2.97 9.73 11.41
CA PRO A 149 -3.90 10.17 12.45
C PRO A 149 -3.69 9.50 13.81
N TYR A 150 -3.25 8.24 13.84
CA TYR A 150 -3.16 7.46 15.07
C TYR A 150 -1.88 7.80 15.85
N GLN A 151 -2.01 8.14 17.14
CA GLN A 151 -0.86 8.50 17.98
C GLN A 151 -0.02 7.29 18.39
N GLN A 152 -0.67 6.16 18.61
CA GLN A 152 -0.08 4.94 19.13
C GLN A 152 -0.54 3.75 18.29
N THR A 153 0.21 2.67 18.36
CA THR A 153 -0.02 1.41 17.64
C THR A 153 0.06 0.26 18.61
N LEU A 154 -0.91 -0.63 18.54
CA LEU A 154 -0.89 -1.86 19.31
C LEU A 154 -0.24 -2.96 18.49
N LYS A 155 0.86 -3.50 18.97
CA LYS A 155 1.53 -4.65 18.39
C LYS A 155 1.15 -5.90 19.18
N VAL A 156 0.46 -6.81 18.53
CA VAL A 156 0.07 -8.11 19.11
C VAL A 156 0.97 -9.18 18.50
N THR A 157 1.65 -9.94 19.36
CA THR A 157 2.49 -11.07 18.96
C THR A 157 1.90 -12.35 19.54
N THR A 158 1.74 -13.36 18.68
CA THR A 158 1.13 -14.65 19.05
C THR A 158 2.15 -15.79 19.04
N TYR A 159 1.82 -16.94 19.63
CA TYR A 159 2.65 -18.16 19.60
C TYR A 159 2.96 -18.65 18.18
N SER A 160 2.08 -18.39 17.23
CA SER A 160 2.31 -18.66 15.80
C SER A 160 3.31 -17.71 15.13
N ASN A 161 3.99 -16.84 15.90
CA ASN A 161 4.87 -15.76 15.41
C ASN A 161 4.15 -14.72 14.53
N LEU A 162 2.82 -14.71 14.51
CA LEU A 162 2.06 -13.69 13.79
C LEU A 162 2.14 -12.36 14.53
N LYS A 163 2.69 -11.34 13.84
CA LYS A 163 2.81 -9.95 14.31
C LYS A 163 1.72 -9.11 13.66
N LEU A 164 0.80 -8.61 14.47
CA LEU A 164 -0.30 -7.78 14.02
C LEU A 164 -0.14 -6.35 14.56
N TRP A 165 -0.37 -5.35 13.70
CA TRP A 165 -0.35 -3.95 14.06
C TRP A 165 -1.77 -3.40 13.97
N ILE A 166 -2.31 -2.92 15.09
CA ILE A 166 -3.63 -2.30 15.18
C ILE A 166 -3.45 -0.81 15.41
N TYR A 167 -4.03 -0.02 14.53
CA TYR A 167 -4.08 1.43 14.63
C TYR A 167 -5.41 1.81 15.27
N THR A 168 -5.37 2.39 16.47
CA THR A 168 -6.57 2.80 17.22
C THR A 168 -6.27 4.10 17.96
N GLU A 169 -7.30 4.92 18.19
CA GLU A 169 -7.18 6.17 18.94
C GLU A 169 -6.85 5.93 20.41
N LYS A 170 -7.32 4.81 20.96
CA LYS A 170 -7.18 4.46 22.38
C LYS A 170 -6.70 3.01 22.55
N PRO A 171 -5.40 2.73 22.34
CA PRO A 171 -4.88 1.37 22.46
C PRO A 171 -4.93 0.84 23.89
N GLU A 172 -4.97 1.71 24.89
CA GLU A 172 -5.10 1.34 26.30
C GLU A 172 -6.45 0.68 26.60
N GLU A 173 -7.55 1.22 26.07
CA GLU A 173 -8.89 0.61 26.18
C GLU A 173 -8.91 -0.76 25.49
N LEU A 174 -8.29 -0.87 24.30
CA LEU A 174 -8.16 -2.15 23.60
C LEU A 174 -7.32 -3.15 24.42
N THR A 175 -6.22 -2.70 25.02
CA THR A 175 -5.35 -3.55 25.85
C THR A 175 -6.11 -4.07 27.07
N LYS A 176 -6.91 -3.22 27.74
CA LYS A 176 -7.78 -3.65 28.85
C LYS A 176 -8.77 -4.72 28.40
N LEU A 177 -9.43 -4.55 27.25
CA LEU A 177 -10.37 -5.53 26.70
C LEU A 177 -9.69 -6.86 26.32
N LEU A 178 -8.43 -6.82 25.91
CA LEU A 178 -7.66 -8.01 25.58
C LEU A 178 -7.15 -8.74 26.83
N ASN A 179 -6.80 -7.99 27.88
CA ASN A 179 -6.35 -8.57 29.15
C ASN A 179 -7.50 -9.03 30.06
N PHE A 180 -8.72 -8.51 29.90
CA PHE A 180 -9.88 -8.85 30.74
C PHE A 180 -10.39 -10.32 30.62
N GLY A 181 -9.72 -11.14 29.82
CA GLY A 181 -10.05 -12.56 29.64
C GLY A 181 -8.82 -13.46 29.53
N ILE A 182 -7.68 -12.99 30.06
CA ILE A 182 -6.48 -13.81 30.34
C ILE A 182 -6.54 -14.21 31.81
#